data_AF-A0A256YDK5-F1
#
_entry.id   AF-A0A256YDK5-F1
#
_cell.length_a   1.000
_cell.length_b   1.000
_cell.length_c   1.000
_cell.angle_alpha   90.00
_cell.angle_beta   90.00
_cell.angle_gamma   90.00
#
_symmetry.space_group_name_H-M   'P 1'
#
loop_
_entity.id
_entity.type
_entity.pdbx_description
1 polymer ?
#
loop_
_entity_poly.entity_id
_entity_poly.type
_entity_poly.pdbx_seq_one_letter_code
_entity_poly.pdbx_strand_id
1 'polypeptide(L)'
;MIGKIISYNNPIDLTIAVTINLVIALLVLTIIYWILKPGSRRVTTVYLAGEGEEIVSSFSPSPLNLYWGFIKRFAKTIYKYLLEAMHTGDIHDWISYMVSWYGILILASLIILITYIVAR
;
A
#
# COMPACT_ATOMS: atom_id res chain seq x y z
N MET A 1 20.37 -0.81 13.90
CA MET A 1 21.20 -0.82 12.66
C MET A 1 20.32 -0.32 11.52
N ILE A 2 20.08 1.00 11.49
CA ILE A 2 19.71 1.68 10.24
C ILE A 2 20.88 1.39 9.30
N GLY A 3 20.59 0.74 8.17
CA GLY A 3 21.59 0.46 7.15
C GLY A 3 22.53 -0.70 7.48
N LYS A 4 22.05 -1.94 7.37
CA LYS A 4 22.84 -2.87 6.56
C LYS A 4 22.59 -2.43 5.12
N ILE A 5 23.26 -1.36 4.70
CA ILE A 5 23.57 -1.19 3.28
C ILE A 5 24.28 -2.50 2.98
N ILE A 6 23.58 -3.37 2.27
CA ILE A 6 24.06 -4.71 2.02
C ILE A 6 25.30 -4.50 1.16
N SER A 7 26.47 -4.49 1.80
CA SER A 7 27.75 -4.53 1.11
C SER A 7 27.84 -5.92 0.54
N TYR A 8 27.17 -6.11 -0.60
CA TYR A 8 27.40 -7.24 -1.46
C TYR A 8 28.79 -7.06 -2.03
N ASN A 9 29.79 -7.53 -1.29
CA ASN A 9 31.18 -7.54 -1.76
C ASN A 9 31.34 -8.40 -3.02
N ASN A 10 30.37 -9.30 -3.29
CA ASN A 10 30.28 -10.09 -4.50
C ASN A 10 29.04 -9.68 -5.32
N PRO A 11 29.18 -9.34 -6.62
CA PRO A 11 28.07 -8.95 -7.48
C PRO A 11 27.02 -10.06 -7.69
N ILE A 12 27.42 -11.32 -7.50
CA ILE A 12 26.55 -12.49 -7.62
C ILE A 12 25.49 -12.51 -6.53
N ASP A 13 25.89 -12.25 -5.28
CA ASP A 13 24.99 -12.27 -4.12
C ASP A 13 23.91 -11.17 -4.22
N LEU A 14 24.28 -10.00 -4.76
CA LEU A 14 23.35 -8.90 -5.02
C LEU A 14 22.32 -9.30 -6.07
N THR A 15 22.79 -9.93 -7.16
CA THR A 15 21.93 -10.37 -8.25
C THR A 15 20.92 -11.39 -7.77
N ILE A 16 21.36 -12.39 -6.99
CA ILE A 16 20.48 -13.41 -6.40
C ILE A 16 19.39 -12.76 -5.54
N ALA A 17 19.75 -11.83 -4.66
CA ALA A 17 18.78 -11.18 -3.79
C ALA A 17 17.77 -10.30 -4.55
N VAL A 18 18.23 -9.56 -5.56
CA VAL A 18 17.34 -8.75 -6.41
C VAL A 18 16.39 -9.65 -7.19
N THR A 19 16.88 -10.76 -7.75
CA THR A 19 16.05 -11.72 -8.47
C THR A 19 14.98 -12.34 -7.57
N ILE A 20 15.33 -12.75 -6.33
CA ILE A 20 14.37 -13.30 -5.37
C ILE A 20 13.27 -12.27 -5.06
N ASN A 21 13.64 -11.02 -4.79
CA ASN A 21 12.66 -9.96 -4.50
C ASN A 21 11.74 -9.66 -5.71
N LEU A 22 12.28 -9.68 -6.93
CA LEU A 22 11.49 -9.53 -8.16
C LEU A 22 10.48 -10.66 -8.34
N VAL A 23 10.88 -11.90 -8.09
CA VAL A 23 10.00 -13.07 -8.17
C VAL A 23 8.87 -12.97 -7.14
N ILE A 24 9.20 -12.56 -5.90
CA ILE A 24 8.21 -12.35 -4.85
C ILE A 24 7.22 -11.24 -5.25
N ALA A 25 7.71 -10.11 -5.76
CA ALA A 25 6.87 -9.01 -6.22
C ALA A 25 5.91 -9.45 -7.35
N LEU A 26 6.41 -10.22 -8.32
CA LEU A 26 5.60 -10.80 -9.40
C LEU A 26 4.53 -11.76 -8.87
N LEU A 27 4.87 -12.61 -7.91
CA LEU A 27 3.91 -13.50 -7.25
C LEU A 27 2.79 -12.72 -6.56
N VAL A 28 3.14 -11.70 -5.79
CA VAL A 28 2.17 -10.84 -5.10
C VAL A 28 1.24 -10.16 -6.11
N LEU A 29 1.79 -9.58 -7.18
CA LEU A 29 0.99 -8.95 -8.24
C LEU A 29 0.06 -9.95 -8.94
N THR A 30 0.53 -11.18 -9.16
CA THR A 30 -0.26 -12.25 -9.78
C THR A 30 -1.43 -12.66 -8.89
N ILE A 31 -1.19 -12.79 -7.58
CA ILE A 31 -2.24 -13.09 -6.59
C ILE A 31 -3.26 -11.96 -6.55
N ILE A 32 -2.82 -10.71 -6.47
CA ILE A 32 -3.71 -9.54 -6.50
C ILE A 32 -4.54 -9.54 -7.78
N TYR A 33 -3.92 -9.78 -8.93
CA TYR A 33 -4.62 -9.88 -10.20
C TYR A 33 -5.68 -10.99 -10.17
N TRP A 34 -5.35 -12.17 -9.66
CA TRP A 34 -6.31 -13.28 -9.56
C TRP A 34 -7.48 -12.98 -8.64
N ILE A 35 -7.23 -12.33 -7.51
CA ILE A 35 -8.29 -11.90 -6.57
C ILE A 35 -9.20 -10.84 -7.22
N LEU A 36 -8.60 -9.88 -7.95
CA LEU A 36 -9.33 -8.79 -8.57
C LEU A 36 -9.93 -9.16 -9.93
N LYS A 37 -9.54 -10.31 -10.52
CA LYS A 37 -10.04 -10.73 -11.82
C LYS A 37 -11.52 -11.06 -11.70
N PRO A 38 -12.42 -10.34 -12.39
CA PRO A 38 -13.84 -10.65 -12.35
C PRO A 38 -14.09 -12.04 -12.97
N GLY A 39 -14.82 -12.90 -12.24
CA GLY A 39 -15.08 -14.30 -12.63
C GLY A 39 -15.97 -14.47 -13.87
N SER A 40 -16.72 -13.44 -14.26
CA SER A 40 -17.35 -13.37 -15.58
C SER A 40 -17.19 -11.95 -16.14
N ARG A 41 -16.63 -11.86 -17.35
CA ARG A 41 -16.78 -10.65 -18.17
C ARG A 41 -18.01 -10.87 -19.02
N ARG A 42 -19.10 -10.16 -18.71
CA ARG A 42 -20.20 -10.05 -19.67
C ARG A 42 -19.62 -9.30 -20.87
N VAL A 43 -19.45 -9.98 -22.00
CA VAL A 43 -19.19 -9.32 -23.29
C VAL A 43 -20.51 -8.71 -23.72
N THR A 44 -20.91 -7.64 -23.04
CA THR A 44 -22.00 -6.77 -23.50
C THR A 44 -21.36 -5.54 -24.07
N THR A 45 -21.76 -5.21 -25.29
CA THR A 45 -21.62 -3.86 -25.85
C THR A 45 -22.14 -2.86 -24.81
N VAL A 46 -21.44 -1.76 -24.63
CA VAL A 46 -21.73 -0.76 -23.60
C VAL A 46 -23.05 -0.09 -23.96
N TYR A 47 -24.17 -0.60 -23.41
CA TYR A 47 -25.49 -0.03 -23.69
C TYR A 47 -25.75 1.11 -22.71
N LEU A 48 -25.51 2.35 -23.16
CA LEU A 48 -25.79 3.56 -22.41
C LEU A 48 -27.06 4.22 -22.93
N ALA A 49 -28.20 3.74 -22.43
CA ALA A 49 -29.48 4.43 -22.55
C ALA A 49 -29.86 4.93 -23.97
N GLY A 50 -29.43 4.23 -25.03
CA GLY A 50 -29.77 4.55 -26.42
C GLY A 50 -28.72 5.35 -27.22
N GLU A 51 -27.56 5.69 -26.63
CA GLU A 51 -26.46 6.34 -27.37
C GLU A 51 -25.61 5.35 -28.17
N GLY A 52 -25.12 5.80 -29.34
CA GLY A 52 -24.29 5.02 -30.25
C GLY A 52 -22.89 4.75 -29.70
N GLU A 53 -22.28 3.65 -30.17
CA GLU A 53 -20.99 3.14 -29.70
C GLU A 53 -19.83 4.14 -29.89
N GLU A 54 -19.97 5.07 -30.83
CA GLU A 54 -19.02 6.14 -31.09
C GLU A 54 -18.85 7.14 -29.94
N ILE A 55 -19.84 7.24 -29.04
CA ILE A 55 -19.86 8.26 -27.98
C ILE A 55 -19.16 7.76 -26.71
N VAL A 56 -19.27 6.46 -26.39
CA VAL A 56 -18.70 5.89 -25.15
C VAL A 56 -17.90 4.63 -25.41
N SER A 57 -16.65 4.85 -25.80
CA SER A 57 -15.69 3.82 -26.21
C SER A 57 -14.99 3.08 -25.06
N SER A 58 -15.16 3.51 -23.80
CA SER A 58 -14.47 2.87 -22.67
C SER A 58 -15.26 2.84 -21.36
N PHE A 59 -15.29 1.67 -20.72
CA PHE A 59 -15.86 1.43 -19.39
C PHE A 59 -14.97 1.92 -18.24
N SER A 60 -13.73 2.31 -18.55
CA SER A 60 -12.77 2.76 -17.53
C SER A 60 -13.16 4.15 -17.04
N PRO A 61 -13.36 4.34 -15.72
CA PRO A 61 -13.54 5.68 -15.18
C PRO A 61 -12.34 6.53 -15.57
N SER A 62 -12.61 7.75 -16.04
CA SER A 62 -11.56 8.73 -16.30
C SER A 62 -10.64 8.83 -15.06
N PRO A 63 -9.32 9.02 -15.24
CA PRO A 63 -8.40 9.29 -14.15
C PRO A 63 -8.91 10.40 -13.21
N LEU A 64 -9.65 11.38 -13.74
CA LEU A 64 -10.30 12.44 -12.98
C LEU A 64 -11.37 11.89 -12.00
N ASN A 65 -12.16 10.92 -12.44
CA ASN A 65 -13.19 10.29 -11.61
C ASN A 65 -12.56 9.43 -10.50
N LEU A 66 -11.45 8.74 -10.81
CA LEU A 66 -10.68 8.00 -9.82
C LEU A 66 -10.05 8.93 -8.79
N TYR A 67 -9.46 10.04 -9.25
CA TYR A 67 -8.92 11.10 -8.39
C TYR A 67 -9.99 11.63 -7.43
N TRP A 68 -11.15 12.05 -7.94
CA TRP A 68 -12.22 12.56 -7.10
C TRP A 68 -12.82 11.48 -6.18
N GLY A 69 -12.89 10.24 -6.64
CA GLY A 69 -13.31 9.10 -5.81
C GLY A 69 -12.38 8.89 -4.62
N PHE A 70 -11.06 8.93 -4.86
CA PHE A 70 -10.05 8.86 -3.81
C PHE A 70 -10.15 10.03 -2.83
N ILE A 71 -10.23 11.26 -3.35
CA ILE A 71 -10.32 12.47 -2.52
C ILE A 71 -11.55 12.43 -1.61
N LYS A 72 -12.72 12.10 -2.15
CA LYS A 72 -13.97 12.12 -1.40
C LYS A 72 -14.06 11.02 -0.35
N ARG A 73 -13.55 9.81 -0.63
CA ARG A 73 -13.64 8.67 0.31
C ARG A 73 -12.51 8.62 1.31
N PHE A 74 -11.27 8.81 0.85
CA PHE A 74 -10.09 8.56 1.67
C PHE A 74 -9.49 9.86 2.18
N ALA A 75 -9.12 10.78 1.27
CA ALA A 75 -8.37 11.98 1.67
C ALA A 75 -9.15 12.85 2.65
N LYS A 76 -10.45 13.06 2.40
CA LYS A 76 -11.30 13.86 3.31
C LYS A 76 -11.42 13.24 4.70
N THR A 77 -11.56 11.92 4.77
CA THR A 77 -11.69 11.18 6.03
C THR A 77 -10.38 11.24 6.82
N ILE A 78 -9.25 11.00 6.17
CA ILE A 78 -7.92 11.08 6.79
C ILE A 78 -7.65 12.51 7.28
N TYR A 79 -7.93 13.51 6.44
CA TYR A 79 -7.75 14.90 6.81
C TYR A 79 -8.58 15.28 8.04
N LYS A 80 -9.86 14.89 8.04
CA LYS A 80 -10.76 15.13 9.19
C LYS A 80 -10.24 14.45 10.45
N TYR A 81 -9.80 13.19 10.35
CA TYR A 81 -9.22 12.46 11.47
C TYR A 81 -7.95 13.14 12.02
N LEU A 82 -7.02 13.52 11.15
CA LEU A 82 -5.78 14.20 11.57
C LEU A 82 -6.06 15.55 12.25
N LEU A 83 -7.11 16.24 11.81
CA LEU A 83 -7.47 17.53 12.36
C LEU A 83 -8.23 17.40 13.69
N GLU A 84 -9.16 16.45 13.78
CA GLU A 84 -10.04 16.30 14.94
C GLU A 84 -9.46 15.38 16.03
N ALA A 85 -8.83 14.27 15.65
CA ALA A 85 -8.35 13.26 16.60
C ALA A 85 -6.89 13.47 17.02
N MET A 86 -6.06 14.08 16.16
CA MET A 86 -4.64 14.29 16.47
C MET A 86 -4.37 15.63 17.17
N HIS A 87 -5.30 16.59 17.03
CA HIS A 87 -5.20 17.93 17.62
C HIS A 87 -6.38 18.21 18.57
N THR A 88 -6.72 17.26 19.44
CA THR A 88 -7.73 17.45 20.49
C THR A 88 -7.32 18.52 21.52
N GLY A 89 -6.02 18.80 21.65
CA GLY A 89 -5.48 19.73 22.64
C GLY A 89 -5.41 19.15 24.06
N ASP A 90 -5.82 17.89 24.24
CA ASP A 90 -5.68 17.15 25.49
C ASP A 90 -4.29 16.50 25.56
N ILE A 91 -3.62 16.68 26.69
CA ILE A 91 -2.31 16.11 26.95
C ILE A 91 -2.37 14.59 27.13
N HIS A 92 -3.50 14.04 27.59
CA HIS A 92 -3.67 12.60 27.76
C HIS A 92 -3.65 11.85 26.42
N ASP A 93 -4.29 12.41 25.38
CA ASP A 93 -4.27 11.85 24.04
C ASP A 93 -2.85 11.85 23.46
N TRP A 94 -2.10 12.93 23.69
CA TRP A 94 -0.70 13.02 23.29
C TRP A 94 0.17 11.97 24.00
N ILE A 95 -0.01 11.79 25.31
CA ILE A 95 0.72 10.76 26.06
C ILE A 95 0.37 9.37 25.52
N SER A 96 -0.91 9.09 25.27
CA SER A 96 -1.37 7.80 24.72
C SER A 96 -0.74 7.51 23.35
N TYR A 97 -0.68 8.54 22.48
CA TYR A 97 -0.01 8.45 21.19
C TYR A 97 1.49 8.17 21.35
N MET A 98 2.17 8.89 22.26
CA MET A 98 3.59 8.70 22.52
C MET A 98 3.89 7.29 23.07
N VAL A 99 3.10 6.81 24.04
CA VAL A 99 3.25 5.45 24.59
C VAL A 99 3.06 4.40 23.50
N SER A 100 2.05 4.57 22.63
CA SER A 100 1.81 3.67 21.51
C SER A 100 2.99 3.67 20.53
N TRP A 101 3.51 4.86 20.20
CA TRP A 101 4.66 5.02 19.32
C TRP A 101 5.93 4.39 19.90
N TYR A 102 6.23 4.63 21.17
CA TYR A 102 7.35 3.98 21.85
C TYR A 102 7.18 2.47 21.95
N GLY A 103 5.96 1.97 22.18
CA GLY A 103 5.65 0.54 22.16
C GLY A 103 5.99 -0.09 20.81
N ILE A 104 5.62 0.55 19.69
CA ILE A 104 5.97 0.11 18.34
C ILE A 104 7.50 0.10 18.15
N LEU A 105 8.20 1.15 18.58
CA LEU A 105 9.66 1.22 18.48
C LEU A 105 10.36 0.13 19.31
N ILE A 106 9.84 -0.18 20.50
CA ILE A 106 10.34 -1.27 21.34
C ILE A 106 10.17 -2.60 20.60
N LEU A 107 8.97 -2.89 20.08
CA LEU A 107 8.72 -4.10 19.30
C LEU A 107 9.64 -4.21 18.09
N ALA A 108 9.81 -3.11 17.34
CA ALA A 108 10.74 -3.06 16.20
C ALA A 108 12.19 -3.34 16.65
N SER A 109 12.61 -2.77 17.78
CA SER A 109 13.95 -3.02 18.34
C SER A 109 14.15 -4.47 18.75
N LEU A 110 13.14 -5.12 19.33
CA LEU A 110 13.18 -6.54 19.69
C LEU A 110 13.29 -7.42 18.45
N ILE A 111 12.52 -7.13 17.40
CA ILE A 111 12.61 -7.85 16.12
C ILE A 111 14.02 -7.71 15.53
N ILE A 112 14.58 -6.50 15.54
CA ILE A 112 15.94 -6.24 15.06
C ILE A 112 16.97 -7.00 15.92
N LEU A 113 16.80 -7.05 17.24
CA LEU A 113 17.67 -7.78 18.14
C LEU A 113 17.62 -9.30 17.87
N ILE A 114 16.42 -9.86 17.75
CA ILE A 114 16.21 -11.29 17.46
C ILE A 114 16.83 -11.64 16.11
N THR A 115 16.55 -10.86 15.08
CA THR A 115 17.12 -11.08 13.74
C THR A 115 18.65 -10.94 13.74
N TYR A 116 19.21 -10.02 14.52
CA TYR A 116 20.66 -9.89 14.70
C TYR A 116 21.28 -11.12 15.37
N ILE A 117 20.64 -11.66 16.40
CA ILE A 117 21.10 -12.87 17.10
C ILE A 117 21.03 -14.09 16.17
N VAL A 118 19.95 -14.23 15.39
CA VAL A 118 19.77 -15.38 14.47
C VAL A 118 20.70 -15.30 13.26
N ALA A 119 21.03 -14.09 12.78
CA ALA A 119 21.89 -13.89 11.63
C ALA A 119 23.41 -13.88 11.97
N ARG A 120 23.75 -13.97 13.25
CA ARG A 120 25.12 -14.12 13.76
C ARG A 120 25.43 -15.59 14.02
#